data_AF-A0A920DKE7-F1
#
_entry.id   AF-A0A920DKE7-F1
#
_cell.length_a   1.000
_cell.length_b   1.000
_cell.length_c   1.000
_cell.angle_alpha   90.00
_cell.angle_beta   90.00
_cell.angle_gamma   90.00
#
_symmetry.space_group_name_H-M   'P 1'
#
loop_
_entity.id
_entity.type
_entity.pdbx_description
1 polymer ?
#
loop_
_entity_poly.entity_id
_entity_poly.type
_entity_poly.pdbx_seq_one_letter_code
_entity_poly.pdbx_strand_id
1 'polypeptide(L)'
;MNHFSKISDKAVEIPLRSPDVVMKLERLGSLFPNRLSFARTLVRRMANENWSITKEKFDLDNRGIGTAIYKINTPVFPVWFVVFADHLEASDRTDRVIAEKWDATFALTTKKPDEEKLRYLKEKYSLAGSGALY
;
A
#
# COMPACT_ATOMS: atom_id res chain seq x y z
N MET A 1 44.38 24.06 -30.77
CA MET A 1 44.96 22.83 -30.19
C MET A 1 43.86 22.09 -29.47
N ASN A 2 43.37 21.01 -30.08
CA ASN A 2 42.28 20.18 -29.55
C ASN A 2 42.86 19.21 -28.52
N HIS A 3 42.41 19.29 -27.27
CA HIS A 3 42.76 18.31 -26.24
C HIS A 3 41.51 17.82 -25.50
N PHE A 4 40.54 17.29 -26.26
CA PHE A 4 39.52 16.40 -25.69
C PHE A 4 40.03 14.96 -25.85
N SER A 5 40.68 14.44 -24.81
CA SER A 5 41.02 13.02 -24.76
C SER A 5 39.71 12.22 -24.68
N LYS A 6 39.56 11.26 -25.60
CA LYS A 6 38.46 10.29 -25.64
C LYS A 6 38.21 9.68 -24.25
N ILE A 7 37.03 9.91 -23.70
CA ILE A 7 36.50 9.09 -22.61
C ILE A 7 36.29 7.70 -23.23
N SER A 8 37.04 6.72 -22.74
CA SER A 8 36.95 5.33 -23.16
C SER A 8 35.58 4.77 -22.76
N ASP A 9 34.69 4.53 -23.73
CA ASP A 9 33.44 3.76 -23.62
C ASP A 9 33.70 2.27 -23.36
N LYS A 10 34.42 1.95 -22.28
CA LYS A 10 34.33 0.61 -21.70
C LYS A 10 33.31 0.70 -20.58
N ALA A 11 32.11 0.20 -20.85
CA ALA A 11 31.16 -0.12 -19.78
C ALA A 11 31.88 -1.07 -18.83
N VAL A 12 32.34 -0.53 -17.70
CA VAL A 12 32.89 -1.35 -16.61
C VAL A 12 31.71 -2.18 -16.12
N GLU A 13 31.75 -3.47 -16.38
CA GLU A 13 30.75 -4.41 -15.88
C GLU A 13 30.98 -4.52 -14.37
N ILE A 14 30.21 -3.75 -13.60
CA ILE A 14 30.30 -3.76 -12.14
C ILE A 14 29.59 -5.02 -11.69
N PRO A 15 30.30 -6.02 -11.13
CA PRO A 15 29.66 -7.25 -10.69
C PRO A 15 28.64 -6.93 -9.58
N LEU A 16 27.47 -7.55 -9.66
CA LEU A 16 26.47 -7.45 -8.61
C LEU A 16 27.03 -8.05 -7.32
N ARG A 17 26.73 -7.41 -6.19
CA ARG A 17 27.12 -7.93 -4.86
C ARG A 17 26.31 -9.19 -4.56
N SER A 18 26.94 -10.19 -3.92
CA SER A 18 26.26 -11.42 -3.50
C SER A 18 24.99 -11.12 -2.68
N PRO A 19 23.89 -11.86 -2.88
CA PRO A 19 22.70 -11.78 -2.03
C PRO A 19 23.00 -11.83 -0.54
N ASP A 20 23.97 -12.64 -0.09
CA ASP A 20 24.33 -12.76 1.33
C ASP A 20 24.83 -11.43 1.95
N VAL A 21 25.31 -10.50 1.12
CA VAL A 21 25.81 -9.19 1.54
C VAL A 21 24.69 -8.13 1.52
N VAL A 22 23.72 -8.26 0.62
CA VAL A 22 22.70 -7.23 0.37
C VAL A 22 21.30 -7.58 0.90
N MET A 23 20.98 -8.87 1.05
CA MET A 23 19.68 -9.40 1.52
C MET A 23 19.68 -9.69 3.03
N LYS A 24 20.22 -8.78 3.84
CA LYS A 24 20.13 -8.88 5.31
C LYS A 24 18.81 -8.25 5.79
N LEU A 25 18.09 -8.93 6.70
CA LEU A 25 16.80 -8.47 7.23
C LEU A 25 16.86 -7.05 7.81
N GLU A 26 17.91 -6.74 8.57
CA GLU A 26 18.17 -5.41 9.14
C GLU A 26 18.27 -4.30 8.07
N ARG A 27 18.77 -4.63 6.88
CA ARG A 27 18.89 -3.70 5.75
C ARG A 27 17.58 -3.60 4.98
N LEU A 28 16.90 -4.72 4.76
CA LEU A 28 15.60 -4.76 4.08
C LEU A 28 14.54 -3.95 4.86
N GLY A 29 14.52 -4.07 6.19
CA GLY A 29 13.63 -3.30 7.06
C GLY A 29 13.93 -1.80 7.14
N SER A 30 15.15 -1.38 6.75
CA SER A 30 15.57 0.04 6.72
C SER A 30 15.59 0.65 5.31
N LEU A 31 15.13 -0.08 4.28
CA LEU A 31 15.06 0.44 2.92
C LEU A 31 14.00 1.55 2.81
N PHE A 32 14.46 2.76 2.53
CA PHE A 32 13.58 3.87 2.15
C PHE A 32 12.88 3.60 0.81
N PRO A 33 11.67 4.15 0.61
CA PRO A 33 10.94 4.01 -0.65
C PRO A 33 11.78 4.49 -1.84
N ASN A 34 12.29 3.55 -2.64
CA ASN A 34 12.98 3.84 -3.89
C ASN A 34 11.99 3.79 -5.08
N ARG A 35 12.48 3.94 -6.32
CA ARG A 35 11.61 3.95 -7.51
C ARG A 35 10.77 2.67 -7.69
N LEU A 36 11.23 1.54 -7.14
CA LEU A 36 10.53 0.25 -7.13
C LEU A 36 9.50 0.13 -6.01
N SER A 37 9.33 1.17 -5.17
CA SER A 37 8.23 1.22 -4.21
C SER A 37 6.90 1.06 -4.94
N PHE A 38 6.17 0.01 -4.58
CA PHE A 38 4.86 -0.30 -5.15
C PHE A 38 3.92 0.91 -5.08
N ALA A 39 3.83 1.57 -3.92
CA ALA A 39 2.99 2.74 -3.73
C ALA A 39 3.35 3.87 -4.72
N ARG A 40 4.64 4.18 -4.88
CA ARG A 40 5.08 5.24 -5.79
C ARG A 40 4.82 4.88 -7.25
N THR A 41 4.97 3.60 -7.61
CA THR A 41 4.63 3.10 -8.95
C THR A 41 3.13 3.16 -9.21
N LEU A 42 2.30 2.78 -8.22
CA LEU A 42 0.85 2.83 -8.31
C LEU A 42 0.34 4.26 -8.46
N VAL A 43 0.83 5.22 -7.66
CA VAL A 43 0.43 6.64 -7.76
C VAL A 43 0.80 7.23 -9.12
N ARG A 44 2.00 6.95 -9.65
CA ARG A 44 2.38 7.39 -11.01
C ARG A 44 1.47 6.80 -12.07
N ARG A 45 1.12 5.52 -11.95
CA ARG A 45 0.21 4.85 -12.87
C ARG A 45 -1.18 5.49 -12.83
N MET A 46 -1.73 5.73 -11.64
CA MET A 46 -3.01 6.43 -11.44
C MET A 46 -3.03 7.79 -12.13
N ALA A 47 -1.94 8.57 -11.98
CA ALA A 47 -1.81 9.88 -12.62
C ALA A 47 -1.71 9.78 -14.15
N ASN A 48 -0.86 8.90 -14.67
CA ASN A 48 -0.67 8.73 -16.12
C ASN A 48 -1.93 8.21 -16.83
N GLU A 49 -2.71 7.37 -16.15
CA GLU A 49 -3.95 6.80 -16.67
C GLU A 49 -5.19 7.63 -16.31
N ASN A 50 -5.03 8.82 -15.71
CA ASN A 50 -6.11 9.72 -15.30
C ASN A 50 -7.23 9.04 -14.50
N TRP A 51 -6.85 8.22 -13.51
CA TRP A 51 -7.84 7.54 -12.66
C TRP A 51 -8.65 8.58 -11.88
N SER A 52 -9.97 8.38 -11.77
CA SER A 52 -10.83 9.21 -10.93
C SER A 52 -11.22 8.47 -9.66
N ILE A 53 -11.20 9.19 -8.53
CA ILE A 53 -11.56 8.65 -7.22
C ILE A 53 -12.75 9.45 -6.68
N THR A 54 -13.85 8.77 -6.42
CA THR A 54 -15.08 9.36 -5.88
C THR A 54 -15.36 8.77 -4.51
N LYS A 55 -15.72 9.62 -3.55
CA LYS A 55 -16.18 9.22 -2.22
C LYS A 55 -17.65 8.80 -2.31
N GLU A 56 -17.94 7.51 -2.20
CA GLU A 56 -19.32 7.00 -2.22
C GLU A 56 -19.97 6.98 -0.84
N LYS A 57 -19.19 6.73 0.22
CA LYS A 57 -19.65 6.72 1.62
C LYS A 57 -18.55 7.28 2.52
N PHE A 58 -18.91 8.09 3.51
CA PHE A 58 -17.96 8.63 4.46
C PHE A 58 -18.65 8.84 5.81
N ASP A 59 -18.82 7.73 6.50
CA ASP A 59 -19.52 7.66 7.78
C ASP A 59 -18.48 7.44 8.87
N LEU A 60 -17.57 8.40 8.99
CA LEU A 60 -16.62 8.47 10.10
C LEU A 60 -17.13 9.48 11.12
N ASP A 61 -17.11 9.12 12.40
CA ASP A 61 -17.43 10.02 13.49
C ASP A 61 -16.31 11.06 13.71
N ASN A 62 -16.49 11.95 14.69
CA ASN A 62 -15.50 12.97 15.05
C ASN A 62 -14.19 12.41 15.60
N ARG A 63 -14.14 11.12 15.95
CA ARG A 63 -12.94 10.38 16.38
C ARG A 63 -12.31 9.59 15.23
N GLY A 64 -12.90 9.67 14.03
CA GLY A 64 -12.43 8.94 12.86
C GLY A 64 -12.86 7.48 12.82
N ILE A 65 -13.80 7.07 13.68
CA ILE A 65 -14.33 5.70 13.77
C ILE A 65 -15.51 5.54 12.81
N GLY A 66 -15.56 4.45 12.07
CA GLY A 66 -16.70 4.12 11.21
C GLY A 66 -16.29 3.49 9.88
N THR A 67 -16.95 3.87 8.79
CA THR A 67 -16.72 3.27 7.47
C THR A 67 -16.67 4.31 6.35
N ALA A 68 -15.66 4.20 5.49
CA ALA A 68 -15.57 4.98 4.27
C ALA A 68 -15.45 4.08 3.03
N ILE A 69 -16.03 4.50 1.92
CA ILE A 69 -15.98 3.76 0.65
C ILE A 69 -15.62 4.74 -0.46
N TYR A 70 -14.56 4.42 -1.19
CA TYR A 70 -14.13 5.14 -2.38
C TYR A 70 -14.31 4.26 -3.61
N LYS A 71 -14.93 4.81 -4.65
CA LYS A 71 -14.93 4.21 -5.99
C LYS A 71 -13.74 4.77 -6.76
N ILE A 72 -12.89 3.89 -7.26
CA ILE A 72 -11.71 4.21 -8.07
C ILE A 72 -12.02 3.73 -9.48
N ASN A 73 -12.18 4.65 -10.42
CA ASN A 73 -12.36 4.31 -11.84
C ASN A 73 -10.99 4.14 -12.49
N THR A 74 -10.68 2.92 -12.92
CA THR A 74 -9.50 2.59 -13.73
C THR A 74 -9.89 2.49 -15.21
N PRO A 75 -8.93 2.45 -16.16
CA PRO A 75 -9.21 2.23 -17.58
C PRO A 75 -9.89 0.89 -17.90
N VAL A 76 -9.80 -0.11 -17.02
CA VAL A 76 -10.32 -1.46 -17.28
C VAL A 76 -11.69 -1.65 -16.62
N PHE A 77 -11.76 -1.47 -15.30
CA PHE A 77 -13.01 -1.54 -14.53
C PHE A 77 -12.90 -0.75 -13.22
N PRO A 78 -14.01 -0.27 -12.65
CA PRO A 78 -13.99 0.37 -11.34
C PRO A 78 -13.69 -0.64 -10.23
N VAL A 79 -12.97 -0.19 -9.22
CA VAL A 79 -12.77 -0.92 -7.95
C VAL A 79 -13.27 -0.07 -6.79
N TRP A 80 -13.70 -0.73 -5.73
CA TRP A 80 -14.15 -0.09 -4.50
C TRP A 80 -13.15 -0.36 -3.39
N PHE A 81 -12.64 0.73 -2.82
CA PHE A 81 -11.79 0.71 -1.66
C PHE A 81 -12.64 0.98 -0.42
N VAL A 82 -12.82 -0.07 0.38
CA VAL A 82 -13.60 -0.04 1.62
C VAL A 82 -12.62 0.11 2.78
N VAL A 83 -12.91 1.06 3.68
CA VAL A 83 -12.13 1.34 4.87
C VAL A 83 -13.04 1.15 6.08
N PHE A 84 -12.59 0.34 7.03
CA PHE A 84 -13.18 0.21 8.36
C PHE A 84 -12.19 0.79 9.36
N ALA A 85 -12.63 1.77 10.14
CA ALA A 85 -11.86 2.36 11.22
C ALA A 85 -12.56 2.07 12.55
N ASP A 86 -11.80 1.61 13.53
CA ASP A 86 -12.31 1.25 14.85
C ASP A 86 -11.39 1.75 15.97
N HIS A 87 -11.89 1.74 17.20
CA HIS A 87 -11.10 2.12 18.36
C HIS A 87 -10.09 1.02 18.70
N LEU A 88 -8.83 1.41 18.88
CA LEU A 88 -7.78 0.55 19.42
C LEU A 88 -7.24 1.14 20.72
N GLU A 89 -7.47 0.41 21.82
CA GLU A 89 -6.98 0.74 23.16
C GLU A 89 -5.46 0.92 23.17
N ALA A 90 -4.96 1.84 23.99
CA ALA A 90 -3.52 2.13 24.04
C ALA A 90 -2.69 0.90 24.43
N SER A 91 -3.23 0.01 25.28
CA SER A 91 -2.59 -1.24 25.68
C SER A 91 -2.49 -2.28 24.55
N ASP A 92 -3.34 -2.16 23.53
CA ASP A 92 -3.34 -3.04 22.36
C ASP A 92 -2.45 -2.51 21.22
N ARG A 93 -1.90 -1.29 21.36
CA ARG A 93 -1.01 -0.67 20.37
C ARG A 93 0.40 -1.19 20.54
N THR A 94 0.79 -2.09 19.65
CA THR A 94 2.14 -2.65 19.57
C THR A 94 2.87 -2.14 18.32
N ASP A 95 4.17 -2.45 18.21
CA ASP A 95 4.92 -2.11 17.02
C ASP A 95 4.24 -2.70 15.78
N ARG A 96 4.07 -1.87 14.75
CA ARG A 96 3.29 -2.17 13.54
C ARG A 96 3.76 -3.45 12.84
N VAL A 97 5.01 -3.87 13.01
CA VAL A 97 5.56 -5.10 12.41
C VAL A 97 5.06 -6.37 13.11
N ILE A 98 4.70 -6.29 14.39
CA ILE A 98 4.25 -7.42 15.23
C ILE A 98 2.82 -7.24 15.76
N ALA A 99 2.07 -6.28 15.20
CA ALA A 99 0.73 -5.95 15.68
C ALA A 99 -0.30 -7.02 15.31
N GLU A 100 -1.02 -7.50 16.33
CA GLU A 100 -2.16 -8.42 16.17
C GLU A 100 -3.48 -7.69 15.90
N LYS A 101 -3.55 -6.40 16.29
CA LYS A 101 -4.74 -5.55 16.15
C LYS A 101 -4.43 -4.27 15.40
N TRP A 102 -5.41 -3.78 14.67
CA TRP A 102 -5.32 -2.61 13.79
C TRP A 102 -6.50 -1.68 14.07
N ASP A 103 -6.24 -0.38 14.16
CA ASP A 103 -7.25 0.68 14.28
C ASP A 103 -7.92 1.00 12.94
N ALA A 104 -7.34 0.56 11.82
CA ALA A 104 -7.93 0.65 10.50
C ALA A 104 -7.62 -0.58 9.65
N THR A 105 -8.64 -1.11 8.97
CA THR A 105 -8.52 -2.18 7.98
C THR A 105 -9.18 -1.79 6.66
N PHE A 106 -8.77 -2.44 5.58
CA PHE A 106 -9.17 -2.06 4.23
C PHE A 106 -9.32 -3.26 3.31
N ALA A 107 -10.22 -3.13 2.34
CA ALA A 107 -10.45 -4.12 1.31
C ALA A 107 -10.65 -3.46 -0.06
N LEU A 108 -10.18 -4.12 -1.12
CA LEU A 108 -10.49 -3.77 -2.51
C LEU A 108 -11.47 -4.78 -3.08
N THR A 109 -12.55 -4.30 -3.69
CA THR A 109 -13.53 -5.15 -4.40
C THR A 109 -13.72 -4.69 -5.84
N THR A 110 -13.97 -5.63 -6.75
CA THR A 110 -14.24 -5.34 -8.18
C THR A 110 -15.71 -5.08 -8.47
N LYS A 111 -16.59 -5.29 -7.48
CA LYS A 111 -18.01 -4.97 -7.51
C LYS A 111 -18.33 -4.02 -6.37
N LYS A 112 -19.32 -3.16 -6.57
CA LYS A 112 -19.86 -2.32 -5.50
C LYS A 112 -20.31 -3.21 -4.34
N PRO A 113 -19.78 -3.03 -3.13
CA PRO A 113 -20.20 -3.83 -1.98
C PRO A 113 -21.60 -3.38 -1.54
N ASP A 114 -22.50 -4.34 -1.38
CA ASP A 114 -23.76 -4.14 -0.67
C ASP A 114 -23.56 -4.32 0.83
N GLU A 115 -24.62 -4.11 1.62
CA GLU A 115 -24.56 -4.20 3.08
C GLU A 115 -24.18 -5.60 3.57
N GLU A 116 -24.56 -6.67 2.86
CA GLU A 116 -24.14 -8.03 3.19
C GLU A 116 -22.63 -8.21 3.00
N LYS A 117 -22.10 -7.74 1.86
CA LYS A 117 -20.67 -7.77 1.58
C LYS A 117 -19.90 -6.91 2.56
N LEU A 118 -20.41 -5.74 2.93
CA LEU A 118 -19.78 -4.87 3.94
C LEU A 118 -19.71 -5.56 5.30
N ARG A 119 -20.78 -6.23 5.76
CA ARG A 119 -20.75 -7.02 7.00
C ARG A 119 -19.72 -8.14 6.93
N TYR A 120 -19.70 -8.89 5.83
CA TYR A 120 -18.71 -9.97 5.63
C TYR A 120 -17.27 -9.45 5.66
N LEU A 121 -16.99 -8.36 4.93
CA LEU A 121 -15.64 -7.77 4.90
C LEU A 121 -15.26 -7.25 6.28
N LYS A 122 -16.20 -6.58 6.97
CA LYS A 122 -15.98 -6.13 8.33
C LYS A 122 -15.67 -7.32 9.23
N GLU A 123 -16.48 -8.36 9.28
CA GLU A 123 -16.19 -9.54 10.11
C GLU A 123 -14.83 -10.19 9.77
N LYS A 124 -14.55 -10.41 8.48
CA LYS A 124 -13.30 -11.04 8.04
C LYS A 124 -12.05 -10.28 8.48
N TYR A 125 -12.09 -8.94 8.45
CA TYR A 125 -10.93 -8.08 8.72
C TYR A 125 -11.00 -7.32 10.06
N SER A 126 -12.14 -7.31 10.75
CA SER A 126 -12.35 -6.73 12.08
C SER A 126 -12.04 -7.72 13.20
N LEU A 127 -11.90 -9.02 12.88
CA LEU A 127 -11.33 -9.98 13.81
C LEU A 127 -9.86 -9.62 13.99
N ALA A 128 -9.54 -9.06 15.17
CA ALA A 128 -8.20 -9.06 15.75
C ALA A 128 -7.42 -10.29 15.27
N GLY A 129 -6.45 -10.09 14.37
CA GLY A 129 -5.53 -11.14 13.94
C GLY A 129 -5.56 -11.61 12.48
N SER A 130 -6.40 -11.12 11.57
CA SER A 130 -6.22 -11.46 10.15
C SER A 130 -5.35 -10.43 9.41
N GLY A 131 -4.03 -10.53 9.63
CA GLY A 131 -3.03 -10.01 8.71
C GLY A 131 -3.14 -10.74 7.36
N ALA A 132 -4.15 -10.39 6.55
CA ALA A 132 -4.25 -10.87 5.19
C ALA A 132 -3.36 -10.02 4.28
N LEU A 133 -2.04 -10.15 4.48
CA LEU A 133 -1.03 -9.93 3.44
C LEU A 133 -0.54 -11.29 2.97
N TYR A 134 -1.33 -11.97 2.14
CA TYR A 134 -0.88 -12.89 1.10
C TYR A 134 -1.87 -12.83 -0.07
#